data_AF-A0A8T1BJ12-F1
#
_entry.id   AF-A0A8T1BJ12-F1
#
_cell.length_a   1.000
_cell.length_b   1.000
_cell.length_c   1.000
_cell.angle_alpha   90.00
_cell.angle_beta   90.00
_cell.angle_gamma   90.00
#
_symmetry.space_group_name_H-M   'P 1'
#
loop_
_entity.id
_entity.type
_entity.pdbx_description
1 polymer ?
#
loop_
_entity_poly.entity_id
_entity_poly.type
_entity_poly.pdbx_seq_one_letter_code
_entity_poly.pdbx_strand_id
1 'polypeptide(L)'
;MPEEFSKYLGYIDYKLTTYNTSATEGRAARHASLKAALDQRGIPLNADSHVNRSFIVHGQGSLESTVNTAEEKHFLFTHTKYYQRCEDKIAEFRGTNPRWYRRYEYELIVQTKRCEVQMKIMLEHLADARGFILPSH
;
A
#
# COMPACT_ATOMS: atom_id res chain seq x y z
N MET A 1 13.86 -1.43 21.15
CA MET A 1 13.03 -1.46 19.93
C MET A 1 13.96 -1.38 18.73
N PRO A 2 13.79 -2.21 17.68
CA PRO A 2 14.68 -2.18 16.51
C PRO A 2 14.72 -0.78 15.86
N GLU A 3 15.90 -0.30 15.50
CA GLU A 3 16.11 1.06 14.98
C GLU A 3 15.29 1.35 13.71
N GLU A 4 15.23 0.39 12.79
CA GLU A 4 14.43 0.49 11.58
C GLU A 4 12.93 0.58 11.85
N PHE A 5 12.43 -0.17 12.84
CA PHE A 5 11.02 -0.09 13.22
C PHE A 5 10.69 1.28 13.84
N SER A 6 11.57 1.83 14.67
CA SER A 6 11.43 3.19 15.20
C SER A 6 11.41 4.25 14.08
N LYS A 7 12.26 4.10 13.06
CA LYS A 7 12.25 4.97 11.87
C LYS A 7 10.94 4.86 11.10
N TYR A 8 10.45 3.63 10.86
CA TYR A 8 9.17 3.39 10.20
C TYR A 8 8.02 4.08 10.92
N LEU A 9 7.95 3.95 12.25
CA LEU A 9 6.92 4.61 13.07
C LEU A 9 6.99 6.15 12.98
N GLY A 10 8.21 6.71 12.90
CA GLY A 10 8.42 8.12 12.65
C GLY A 10 7.86 8.57 11.29
N TYR A 11 8.08 7.79 10.23
CA TYR A 11 7.54 8.10 8.89
C TYR A 11 6.01 8.11 8.84
N ILE A 12 5.35 7.21 9.58
CA ILE A 12 3.88 7.14 9.60
C ILE A 12 3.25 8.00 10.70
N ASP A 13 4.02 8.89 11.35
CA ASP A 13 3.61 9.74 12.49
C ASP A 13 2.81 8.96 13.55
N TYR A 14 3.22 7.71 13.82
CA TYR A 14 2.51 6.84 14.76
C TYR A 14 3.15 6.92 16.13
N LYS A 15 2.49 7.62 17.05
CA LYS A 15 2.91 7.67 18.46
C LYS A 15 2.56 6.36 19.15
N LEU A 16 3.60 5.61 19.53
CA LEU A 16 3.41 4.50 20.45
C LEU A 16 2.93 5.02 21.79
N THR A 17 1.73 4.61 22.19
CA THR A 17 1.34 4.69 23.59
C THR A 17 2.18 3.66 24.34
N THR A 18 3.11 4.13 25.16
CA THR A 18 4.11 3.37 25.95
C THR A 18 3.53 2.34 26.94
N TYR A 19 2.21 2.19 27.00
CA TYR A 19 1.50 1.44 28.02
C TYR A 19 1.28 -0.04 27.70
N ASN A 20 1.75 -0.56 26.55
CA ASN A 20 1.53 -1.97 26.21
C ASN A 20 2.73 -2.60 25.47
N THR A 21 3.63 -3.21 26.24
CA THR A 21 4.87 -3.85 25.76
C THR A 21 4.57 -4.98 24.78
N SER A 22 3.56 -5.83 25.05
CA SER A 22 3.21 -6.95 24.17
C SER A 22 2.63 -6.48 22.83
N ALA A 23 1.81 -5.42 22.84
CA ALA A 23 1.34 -4.79 21.60
C ALA A 23 2.50 -4.21 20.77
N THR A 24 3.54 -3.72 21.45
CA THR A 24 4.73 -3.16 20.82
C THR A 24 5.61 -4.24 20.19
N GLU A 25 5.83 -5.34 20.91
CA GLU A 25 6.54 -6.53 20.42
C GLU A 25 5.83 -7.16 19.22
N GLY A 26 4.50 -7.30 19.29
CA GLY A 26 3.70 -7.82 18.17
C GLY A 26 3.80 -6.97 16.91
N ARG A 27 3.85 -5.64 17.03
CA ARG A 27 4.05 -4.74 15.88
C ARG A 27 5.45 -4.83 15.30
N ALA A 28 6.47 -4.89 16.17
CA ALA A 28 7.86 -5.04 15.76
C ALA A 28 8.09 -6.36 15.01
N ALA A 29 7.49 -7.46 15.50
CA ALA A 29 7.53 -8.76 14.83
C ALA A 29 6.89 -8.70 13.44
N ARG A 30 5.68 -8.13 13.31
CA ARG A 30 5.02 -7.96 12.00
C ARG A 30 5.82 -7.09 11.04
N HIS A 31 6.42 -6.00 11.51
CA HIS A 31 7.31 -5.17 10.71
C HIS A 31 8.50 -5.98 10.18
N ALA A 32 9.18 -6.74 11.05
CA ALA A 32 10.31 -7.57 10.66
C ALA A 32 9.92 -8.64 9.64
N SER A 33 8.80 -9.36 9.86
CA SER A 33 8.31 -10.37 8.93
C SER A 33 7.94 -9.79 7.56
N LEU A 34 7.23 -8.65 7.54
CA LEU A 34 6.87 -7.99 6.28
C LEU A 34 8.12 -7.49 5.54
N LYS A 35 9.04 -6.83 6.24
CA LYS A 35 10.29 -6.34 5.65
C LYS A 35 11.10 -7.48 5.02
N ALA A 36 11.31 -8.57 5.76
CA ALA A 36 12.05 -9.72 5.25
C ALA A 36 11.38 -10.33 4.01
N ALA A 37 10.05 -10.47 4.01
CA ALA A 37 9.32 -11.03 2.87
C ALA A 37 9.36 -10.12 1.63
N LEU A 38 9.38 -8.80 1.81
CA LEU A 38 9.53 -7.84 0.71
C LEU A 38 10.97 -7.77 0.19
N ASP A 39 11.96 -7.84 1.07
CA ASP A 39 13.39 -7.85 0.69
C ASP A 39 13.72 -9.08 -0.18
N GLN A 40 13.16 -10.24 0.13
CA GLN A 40 13.29 -11.46 -0.69
C GLN A 40 12.79 -11.27 -2.13
N ARG A 41 11.88 -10.32 -2.34
CA ARG A 41 11.28 -10.00 -3.65
C ARG A 41 11.87 -8.73 -4.26
N GLY A 42 12.86 -8.11 -3.62
CA GLY A 42 13.46 -6.85 -4.06
C GLY A 42 12.54 -5.63 -3.96
N ILE A 43 11.50 -5.70 -3.13
CA ILE A 43 10.48 -4.64 -3.02
C ILE A 43 10.75 -3.79 -1.78
N PRO A 44 10.81 -2.45 -1.90
CA PRO A 44 10.96 -1.60 -0.73
C PRO A 44 9.67 -1.58 0.10
N LEU A 45 9.82 -1.63 1.42
CA LEU A 45 8.71 -1.40 2.35
C LEU A 45 8.23 0.05 2.23
N ASN A 46 7.08 0.25 1.61
CA ASN A 46 6.48 1.58 1.44
C ASN A 46 5.67 1.99 2.70
N ALA A 47 6.07 3.08 3.35
CA ALA A 47 5.39 3.65 4.52
C ALA A 47 4.04 4.31 4.19
N ASP A 48 3.86 4.81 2.97
CA ASP A 48 2.61 5.41 2.50
C ASP A 48 1.56 4.36 2.09
N SER A 49 1.94 3.07 2.07
CA SER A 49 1.00 1.99 1.79
C SER A 49 0.11 1.75 3.01
N HIS A 50 -1.17 2.12 2.89
CA HIS A 50 -2.20 1.85 3.90
C HIS A 50 -2.26 0.36 4.31
N VAL A 51 -2.04 -0.56 3.36
CA VAL A 51 -2.08 -2.00 3.62
C VAL A 51 -0.89 -2.44 4.48
N ASN A 52 0.33 -1.98 4.15
CA ASN A 52 1.53 -2.25 4.95
C ASN A 52 1.35 -1.70 6.37
N ARG A 53 0.85 -0.45 6.49
CA ARG A 53 0.60 0.20 7.77
C ARG A 53 -0.43 -0.56 8.59
N SER A 54 -1.54 -0.97 7.98
CA SER A 54 -2.63 -1.68 8.66
C SER A 54 -2.18 -3.06 9.15
N PHE A 55 -1.41 -3.78 8.35
CA PHE A 55 -0.79 -5.04 8.76
C PHE A 55 0.15 -4.85 9.95
N ILE A 56 1.10 -3.91 9.86
CA ILE A 56 2.10 -3.70 10.92
C ILE A 56 1.44 -3.23 12.22
N VAL A 57 0.63 -2.17 12.16
CA VAL A 57 0.08 -1.49 13.33
C VAL A 57 -1.06 -2.28 13.97
N HIS A 58 -1.97 -2.81 13.15
CA HIS A 58 -3.23 -3.40 13.60
C HIS A 58 -3.31 -4.92 13.40
N GLY A 59 -2.37 -5.54 12.69
CA GLY A 59 -2.43 -6.97 12.37
C GLY A 59 -3.56 -7.32 11.39
N GLN A 60 -4.01 -6.37 10.59
CA GLN A 60 -5.09 -6.59 9.62
C GLN A 60 -4.54 -7.26 8.36
N GLY A 61 -5.23 -8.31 7.90
CA GLY A 61 -4.82 -9.10 6.74
C GLY A 61 -3.78 -10.17 7.07
N SER A 62 -3.32 -10.88 6.03
CA SER A 62 -2.22 -11.86 6.13
C SER A 62 -0.91 -11.26 5.61
N LEU A 63 0.22 -11.82 6.04
CA LEU A 63 1.53 -11.45 5.51
C LEU A 63 1.56 -11.63 3.98
N GLU A 64 1.09 -12.77 3.49
CA GLU A 64 1.04 -13.10 2.06
C GLU A 64 0.19 -12.11 1.27
N SER A 65 -1.03 -11.83 1.70
CA SER A 65 -1.90 -10.85 1.01
C SER A 65 -1.30 -9.44 0.99
N THR A 66 -0.62 -9.04 2.08
CA THR A 66 0.08 -7.75 2.16
C THR A 66 1.25 -7.69 1.17
N VAL A 67 2.01 -8.77 1.07
CA VAL A 67 3.14 -8.84 0.13
C VAL A 67 2.65 -8.88 -1.33
N ASN A 68 1.65 -9.69 -1.66
CA ASN A 68 1.09 -9.73 -3.01
C ASN A 68 0.58 -8.34 -3.43
N THR A 69 -0.07 -7.61 -2.50
CA THR A 69 -0.49 -6.23 -2.76
C THR A 69 0.70 -5.29 -2.99
N ALA A 70 1.80 -5.48 -2.26
CA ALA A 70 3.01 -4.69 -2.43
C ALA A 70 3.71 -5.01 -3.77
N GLU A 71 3.73 -6.27 -4.19
CA GLU A 71 4.20 -6.74 -5.51
C GLU A 71 3.39 -6.12 -6.64
N GLU A 72 2.06 -6.23 -6.58
CA GLU A 72 1.17 -5.61 -7.56
C GLU A 72 1.42 -4.11 -7.67
N LYS A 73 1.51 -3.40 -6.53
CA LYS A 73 1.80 -1.97 -6.54
C LYS A 73 3.19 -1.68 -7.10
N HIS A 74 4.20 -2.43 -6.70
CA HIS A 74 5.56 -2.25 -7.22
C HIS A 74 5.60 -2.42 -8.74
N PHE A 75 4.93 -3.45 -9.26
CA PHE A 75 4.77 -3.64 -10.69
C PHE A 75 4.12 -2.40 -11.35
N LEU A 76 3.01 -1.92 -10.82
CA LEU A 76 2.29 -0.77 -11.36
C LEU A 76 3.15 0.51 -11.37
N PHE A 77 3.88 0.78 -10.29
CA PHE A 77 4.75 1.96 -10.21
C PHE A 77 5.94 1.87 -11.16
N THR A 78 6.53 0.68 -11.33
CA THR A 78 7.74 0.49 -12.12
C THR A 78 7.46 0.37 -13.62
N HIS A 79 6.33 -0.24 -14.01
CA HIS A 79 6.08 -0.62 -15.40
C HIS A 79 4.96 0.17 -16.08
N THR A 80 4.28 1.07 -15.35
CA THR A 80 3.13 1.78 -15.90
C THR A 80 3.12 3.24 -15.48
N LYS A 81 2.26 4.05 -16.11
CA LYS A 81 2.01 5.44 -15.70
C LYS A 81 1.09 5.54 -14.48
N TYR A 82 1.08 4.53 -13.59
CA TYR A 82 0.14 4.41 -12.47
C TYR A 82 0.09 5.67 -11.62
N TYR A 83 1.25 6.18 -11.18
CA TYR A 83 1.33 7.38 -10.34
C TYR A 83 0.69 8.59 -11.03
N GLN A 84 1.09 8.86 -12.27
CA GLN A 84 0.58 10.02 -13.00
C GLN A 84 -0.93 9.89 -13.27
N ARG A 85 -1.41 8.71 -13.66
CA ARG A 85 -2.84 8.45 -13.86
C ARG A 85 -3.65 8.58 -12.56
N CYS A 86 -3.06 8.24 -11.40
CA CYS A 86 -3.69 8.50 -10.10
C CYS A 86 -3.81 10.00 -9.83
N GLU A 87 -2.73 10.76 -10.02
CA GLU A 87 -2.74 12.21 -9.80
C GLU A 87 -3.69 12.92 -10.75
N ASP A 88 -3.72 12.55 -12.04
CA ASP A 88 -4.66 13.09 -13.02
C ASP A 88 -6.12 12.87 -12.59
N LYS A 89 -6.43 11.66 -12.10
CA LYS A 89 -7.79 11.31 -11.67
C LYS A 89 -8.18 11.96 -10.35
N ILE A 90 -7.23 12.15 -9.43
CA ILE A 90 -7.46 12.91 -8.19
C ILE A 90 -7.64 14.40 -8.51
N ALA A 91 -6.87 14.95 -9.44
CA ALA A 91 -7.00 16.33 -9.89
C ALA A 91 -8.35 16.57 -10.59
N GLU A 92 -8.81 15.65 -11.43
CA GLU A 92 -10.15 15.67 -12.03
C GLU A 92 -11.25 15.71 -10.96
N PHE A 93 -11.14 14.85 -9.93
CA PHE A 93 -12.06 14.87 -8.81
C PHE A 93 -12.05 16.22 -8.07
N ARG A 94 -10.86 16.79 -7.82
CA ARG A 94 -10.73 18.11 -7.16
C ARG A 94 -11.35 19.23 -8.00
N GLY A 95 -11.16 19.20 -9.31
CA GLY A 95 -11.69 20.22 -10.23
C GLY A 95 -13.20 20.15 -10.43
N THR A 96 -13.78 18.95 -10.32
CA THR A 96 -15.22 18.71 -10.52
C THR A 96 -16.04 18.82 -9.22
N ASN A 97 -15.41 18.72 -8.05
CA ASN A 97 -16.10 18.76 -6.76
C ASN A 97 -15.36 19.65 -5.74
N PRO A 98 -15.60 20.97 -5.72
CA PRO A 98 -14.91 21.92 -4.83
C PRO A 98 -15.40 21.85 -3.37
N ARG A 99 -15.98 20.72 -2.94
CA ARG A 99 -16.47 20.54 -1.57
C ARG A 99 -15.32 20.35 -0.58
N TRP A 100 -15.51 20.89 0.61
CA TRP A 100 -14.66 20.58 1.75
C TRP A 100 -15.03 19.21 2.32
N TYR A 101 -14.04 18.32 2.39
CA TYR A 101 -14.16 16.99 2.98
C TYR A 101 -13.41 16.94 4.31
N ARG A 102 -13.88 16.13 5.26
CA ARG A 102 -13.05 15.80 6.42
C ARG A 102 -11.85 14.99 5.95
N ARG A 103 -10.71 15.11 6.65
CA ARG A 103 -9.45 14.45 6.28
C ARG A 103 -9.61 12.95 6.00
N TYR A 104 -10.32 12.23 6.87
CA TYR A 104 -10.57 10.80 6.70
C TYR A 104 -11.42 10.48 5.46
N GLU A 105 -12.48 11.26 5.20
CA GLU A 105 -13.33 11.07 4.02
C GLU A 105 -12.55 11.34 2.73
N TYR A 106 -11.70 12.38 2.76
CA TYR A 106 -10.82 12.72 1.67
C TYR A 106 -9.79 11.59 1.38
N GLU A 107 -9.15 11.05 2.42
CA GLU A 107 -8.23 9.92 2.30
C GLU A 107 -8.92 8.68 1.70
N LEU A 108 -10.17 8.40 2.12
CA LEU A 108 -10.97 7.31 1.56
C LEU A 108 -11.25 7.52 0.06
N ILE A 109 -11.69 8.71 -0.34
CA ILE A 109 -11.98 9.05 -1.73
C ILE A 109 -10.71 8.92 -2.60
N VAL A 110 -9.58 9.45 -2.13
CA VAL A 110 -8.29 9.33 -2.83
C VAL A 110 -7.92 7.87 -3.00
N GLN A 111 -8.11 7.04 -1.97
CA GLN A 111 -7.84 5.61 -2.07
C GLN A 111 -8.77 4.92 -3.08
N THR A 112 -10.06 5.26 -3.11
CA THR A 112 -11.00 4.74 -4.12
C THR A 112 -10.54 5.10 -5.53
N LYS A 113 -10.12 6.34 -5.78
CA LYS A 113 -9.62 6.74 -7.11
C LYS A 113 -8.36 6.00 -7.53
N ARG A 114 -7.44 5.75 -6.59
CA ARG A 114 -6.25 4.92 -6.84
C ARG A 114 -6.60 3.47 -7.18
N CYS A 115 -7.61 2.89 -6.52
CA CYS A 115 -8.11 1.54 -6.84
C CYS A 115 -8.75 1.48 -8.23
N GLU A 116 -9.52 2.51 -8.63
CA GLU A 116 -10.10 2.58 -9.97
C GLU A 116 -9.01 2.63 -11.07
N VAL A 117 -7.93 3.39 -10.85
CA VAL A 117 -6.79 3.45 -11.78
C VAL A 117 -6.05 2.12 -11.86
N GLN A 118 -5.83 1.48 -10.71
CA GLN A 118 -5.21 0.15 -10.63
C GLN A 118 -6.00 -0.87 -11.45
N MET A 119 -7.31 -0.94 -11.23
CA MET A 119 -8.17 -1.89 -11.95
C MET A 119 -8.17 -1.62 -13.47
N LYS A 120 -8.17 -0.35 -13.88
CA LYS A 120 -8.10 0.01 -15.31
C LYS A 120 -6.78 -0.45 -15.95
N ILE A 121 -5.65 -0.22 -15.29
CA ILE A 121 -4.33 -0.64 -15.80
C ILE A 121 -4.23 -2.17 -15.85
N MET A 122 -4.74 -2.87 -14.85
CA MET A 122 -4.80 -4.33 -14.86
C MET A 122 -5.63 -4.85 -16.04
N LEU A 123 -6.80 -4.26 -16.28
CA LEU A 123 -7.64 -4.62 -17.43
C LEU A 123 -6.96 -4.31 -18.78
N GLU A 124 -6.29 -3.16 -18.91
CA GLU A 124 -5.51 -2.82 -20.10
C GLU A 124 -4.39 -3.83 -20.34
N HIS A 125 -3.62 -4.19 -19.30
CA HIS A 125 -2.59 -5.22 -19.40
C HIS A 125 -3.15 -6.58 -19.75
N LEU A 126 -4.26 -7.01 -19.16
CA LEU A 126 -4.93 -8.27 -19.50
C LEU A 126 -5.47 -8.28 -20.93
N ALA A 127 -5.98 -7.13 -21.41
CA ALA A 127 -6.49 -6.98 -22.77
C ALA A 127 -5.38 -6.96 -23.82
N ASP A 128 -4.22 -6.39 -23.52
CA ASP A 128 -3.03 -6.41 -24.37
C ASP A 128 -2.29 -7.76 -24.30
N ALA A 129 -2.42 -8.48 -23.17
CA ALA A 129 -1.88 -9.81 -22.94
C ALA A 129 -2.65 -10.94 -23.63
N ARG A 130 -3.18 -10.74 -24.86
CA ARG A 130 -3.75 -11.78 -25.74
C ARG A 130 -2.69 -12.81 -26.21
N GLY A 131 -1.98 -13.41 -25.27
CA GLY A 131 -0.87 -14.35 -25.47
C GLY A 131 -0.26 -14.89 -24.17
N PHE A 132 -0.64 -14.39 -22.98
CA PHE A 132 -0.21 -15.01 -21.73
C PHE A 132 -1.06 -16.26 -21.45
N ILE A 133 -0.45 -17.43 -21.66
CA ILE A 133 -0.94 -18.69 -21.10
C ILE A 133 -0.70 -18.60 -19.59
N LEU A 134 -1.77 -18.50 -18.80
CA LEU A 134 -1.67 -18.68 -17.35
C LEU A 134 -1.02 -20.04 -17.08
N PRO A 135 -0.06 -20.15 -16.14
CA PRO A 135 0.50 -21.45 -15.79
C PRO A 135 -0.64 -22.37 -15.36
N SER A 136 -0.88 -23.41 -16.14
CA SER A 136 -1.74 -24.51 -15.74
C SER A 136 -1.09 -25.19 -14.54
N HIS A 137 -1.78 -25.11 -13.40
CA HIS A 137 -1.49 -25.94 -12.22
C HIS A 137 -1.49 -27.43 -12.58
#